data_AF-A0A366CXA9-F1
#
_entry.id   AF-A0A366CXA9-F1
#
_cell.length_a   1.000
_cell.length_b   1.000
_cell.length_c   1.000
_cell.angle_alpha   90.00
_cell.angle_beta   90.00
_cell.angle_gamma   90.00
#
_symmetry.space_group_name_H-M   'P 1'
#
loop_
_entity.id
_entity.type
_entity.pdbx_description
1 polymer ?
#
loop_
_entity_poly.entity_id
_entity_poly.type
_entity_poly.pdbx_seq_one_letter_code
_entity_poly.pdbx_strand_id
1 'polypeptide(L)'
;MSDDIAFKIQLGLVLPKLDEQLKDPVTGILEEILDYLSKGTLPGEEKPTLEDVKALFMQDLDIFLDKTVLPAIDAKLNPPPEPVAEADGEAEGEVEEGAEADPEEVAEAAEEE
;
A
#
# COMPACT_ATOMS: atom_id res chain seq x y z
N MET A 1 25.28 6.82 27.20
CA MET A 1 25.81 7.96 26.43
C MET A 1 25.51 7.87 24.94
N SER A 2 25.27 6.67 24.37
CA SER A 2 24.83 6.52 22.97
C SER A 2 23.37 6.95 22.72
N ASP A 3 22.47 6.80 23.71
CA ASP A 3 21.09 7.29 23.62
C ASP A 3 21.00 8.78 23.32
N ASP A 4 21.90 9.59 23.86
CA ASP A 4 21.87 11.05 23.74
C ASP A 4 22.14 11.53 22.30
N ILE A 5 22.95 10.78 21.54
CA ILE A 5 23.32 11.13 20.16
C ILE A 5 22.25 10.64 19.17
N ALA A 6 21.77 9.41 19.31
CA ALA A 6 20.67 8.91 18.47
C ALA A 6 19.40 9.74 18.66
N PHE A 7 19.11 10.13 19.91
CA PHE A 7 17.99 11.00 20.26
C PHE A 7 18.17 12.44 19.75
N LYS A 8 19.39 13.02 19.86
CA LYS A 8 19.70 14.35 19.27
C LYS A 8 19.66 14.35 17.74
N ILE A 9 20.07 13.26 17.09
CA ILE A 9 19.96 13.10 15.64
C ILE A 9 18.48 12.93 15.24
N GLN A 10 17.69 12.14 15.96
CA GLN A 10 16.24 12.06 15.74
C GLN A 10 15.56 13.43 15.89
N LEU A 11 15.84 14.17 16.96
CA LEU A 11 15.28 15.51 17.19
C LEU A 11 15.76 16.53 16.15
N GLY A 12 17.01 16.48 15.72
CA GLY A 12 17.59 17.44 14.78
C GLY A 12 17.34 17.15 13.30
N LEU A 13 16.93 15.94 12.95
CA LEU A 13 16.86 15.48 11.55
C LEU A 13 15.48 14.93 11.18
N VAL A 14 14.84 14.17 12.07
CA VAL A 14 13.51 13.60 11.82
C VAL A 14 12.43 14.64 12.07
N LEU A 15 12.41 15.29 13.24
CA LEU A 15 11.35 16.27 13.54
C LEU A 15 11.24 17.41 12.53
N PRO A 16 12.33 18.04 12.06
CA PRO A 16 12.22 19.08 11.03
C PRO A 16 11.66 18.53 9.71
N LYS A 17 12.04 17.31 9.32
CA LYS A 17 11.50 16.66 8.11
C LYS A 17 10.02 16.30 8.24
N LEU A 18 9.59 15.87 9.43
CA LEU A 18 8.18 15.62 9.71
C LEU A 18 7.39 16.94 9.67
N ASP A 19 7.91 18.03 10.23
CA ASP A 19 7.25 19.34 10.16
C ASP A 19 7.18 19.88 8.72
N GLU A 20 8.26 19.73 7.93
CA GLU A 20 8.30 20.20 6.55
C GLU A 20 7.41 19.40 5.59
N GLN A 21 7.30 18.08 5.76
CA GLN A 21 6.68 17.20 4.77
C GLN A 21 5.32 16.65 5.20
N LEU A 22 5.11 16.46 6.51
CA LEU A 22 3.96 15.74 7.03
C LEU A 22 3.02 16.60 7.88
N LYS A 23 3.41 17.81 8.30
CA LYS A 23 2.58 18.67 9.14
C LYS A 23 1.19 18.91 8.57
N ASP A 24 1.10 19.47 7.36
CA ASP A 24 -0.20 19.79 6.76
C ASP A 24 -1.01 18.52 6.43
N PRO A 25 -0.43 17.47 5.81
CA PRO A 25 -1.15 16.22 5.57
C PRO A 25 -1.67 15.56 6.86
N VAL A 26 -0.83 15.48 7.91
CA VAL A 26 -1.22 14.87 9.19
C VAL A 26 -2.29 15.71 9.88
N THR A 27 -2.19 17.04 9.82
CA THR A 27 -3.23 17.94 10.36
C THR A 27 -4.58 17.66 9.70
N GLY A 28 -4.62 17.58 8.36
CA GLY A 28 -5.85 17.27 7.63
C GLY A 28 -6.45 15.91 8.03
N ILE A 29 -5.62 14.86 8.13
CA ILE A 29 -6.06 13.53 8.56
C ILE A 29 -6.67 13.59 9.98
N LEU A 30 -6.02 14.29 10.91
CA LEU A 30 -6.50 14.41 12.30
C LEU A 30 -7.82 15.19 12.39
N GLU A 31 -7.97 16.25 11.59
CA GLU A 31 -9.23 17.01 11.48
C GLU A 31 -10.36 16.16 10.92
N GLU A 32 -10.09 15.36 9.89
CA GLU A 32 -11.06 14.42 9.32
C GLU A 32 -11.48 13.35 10.34
N ILE A 33 -10.53 12.75 11.06
CA ILE A 33 -10.84 11.77 12.11
C ILE A 33 -11.73 12.40 13.18
N LEU A 34 -11.41 13.62 13.63
CA LEU A 34 -12.21 14.33 14.62
C LEU A 34 -13.64 14.60 14.12
N ASP A 35 -13.78 14.99 12.85
CA ASP A 35 -15.09 15.21 12.21
C ASP A 35 -15.90 13.91 12.11
N TYR A 36 -15.27 12.80 11.69
CA TYR A 36 -15.91 11.48 11.64
C TYR A 36 -16.41 11.03 13.02
N LEU A 37 -15.57 11.15 14.04
CA LEU A 37 -15.95 10.79 15.41
C LEU A 37 -17.07 11.70 15.93
N SER A 38 -16.99 13.00 15.66
CA SER A 38 -18.01 13.97 16.06
C SER A 38 -19.37 13.69 15.42
N LYS A 39 -19.39 13.26 14.15
CA LYS A 39 -20.61 12.85 13.43
C LYS A 39 -21.20 11.54 13.95
N GLY A 40 -20.33 10.64 14.43
CA GLY A 40 -20.73 9.35 15.00
C GLY A 40 -21.23 9.42 16.46
N THR A 41 -21.01 10.54 17.15
CA THR A 41 -21.37 10.71 18.56
C THR A 41 -22.87 11.02 18.70
N LEU A 42 -23.58 10.30 19.56
CA LEU A 42 -25.01 10.53 19.77
C LEU A 42 -25.28 11.81 20.59
N PRO A 43 -26.44 12.46 20.41
CA PRO A 43 -26.81 13.61 21.21
C PRO A 43 -26.90 13.22 22.70
N GLY A 44 -26.05 13.83 23.53
CA GLY A 44 -25.96 13.57 24.97
C GLY A 44 -24.74 12.76 25.40
N GLU A 45 -23.97 12.23 24.45
CA GLU A 45 -22.67 11.61 24.72
C GLU A 45 -21.54 12.66 24.77
N GLU A 46 -20.48 12.31 25.49
CA GLU A 46 -19.28 13.13 25.54
C GLU A 46 -18.58 13.13 24.18
N LYS A 47 -18.20 14.32 23.72
CA LYS A 47 -17.53 14.46 22.43
C LYS A 47 -16.12 13.89 22.49
N PRO A 48 -15.64 13.29 21.40
CA PRO A 48 -14.26 12.83 21.28
C PRO A 48 -13.29 13.99 21.54
N THR A 49 -12.27 13.73 22.34
CA THR A 49 -11.23 14.71 22.67
C THR A 49 -10.05 14.59 21.70
N LEU A 50 -9.18 15.61 21.68
CA LEU A 50 -7.94 15.54 20.90
C LEU A 50 -6.99 14.43 21.41
N GLU A 51 -7.08 14.05 22.69
CA GLU A 51 -6.29 12.94 23.22
C GLU A 51 -6.75 11.60 22.65
N ASP A 52 -8.07 11.39 22.51
CA ASP A 52 -8.63 10.18 21.89
C ASP A 52 -8.19 10.05 20.44
N VAL A 53 -8.26 11.16 19.68
CA VAL A 53 -7.82 11.20 18.28
C VAL A 53 -6.31 10.94 18.17
N LYS A 54 -5.51 11.54 19.05
CA LYS A 54 -4.07 11.31 19.09
C LYS A 54 -3.73 9.85 19.37
N ALA A 55 -4.41 9.23 20.34
CA ALA A 55 -4.18 7.83 20.70
C ALA A 55 -4.51 6.90 19.52
N LEU A 56 -5.65 7.12 18.86
CA LEU A 56 -6.05 6.37 17.67
C LEU A 56 -5.04 6.54 16.54
N PHE A 57 -4.66 7.78 16.23
CA PHE A 57 -3.70 8.07 15.16
C PHE A 57 -2.34 7.43 15.39
N MET A 58 -1.84 7.43 16.64
CA MET A 58 -0.56 6.78 16.97
C MET A 58 -0.63 5.26 16.76
N GLN A 59 -1.73 4.62 17.16
CA GLN A 59 -1.93 3.19 16.94
C GLN A 59 -1.97 2.85 15.45
N ASP A 60 -2.69 3.64 14.66
CA ASP A 60 -2.79 3.43 13.21
C ASP A 60 -1.46 3.72 12.50
N LEU A 61 -0.69 4.71 12.98
CA LEU A 61 0.64 5.02 12.47
C LEU A 61 1.61 3.85 12.72
N ASP A 62 1.59 3.24 13.91
CA ASP A 62 2.40 2.05 14.19
C ASP A 62 2.04 0.91 13.23
N ILE A 63 0.75 0.65 13.03
CA ILE A 63 0.27 -0.36 12.07
C ILE A 63 0.75 -0.04 10.65
N PHE A 64 0.67 1.23 10.24
CA PHE A 64 1.11 1.67 8.91
C PHE A 64 2.62 1.51 8.73
N LEU A 65 3.41 1.84 9.74
CA LEU A 65 4.86 1.65 9.72
C LEU A 65 5.21 0.17 9.59
N ASP A 66 4.62 -0.69 10.42
CA ASP A 66 4.92 -2.12 10.44
C ASP A 66 4.47 -2.86 9.18
N LYS A 67 3.29 -2.53 8.65
CA LYS A 67 2.70 -3.27 7.53
C LYS A 67 3.05 -2.72 6.17
N THR A 68 3.41 -1.45 6.08
CA THR A 68 3.60 -0.77 4.78
C THR A 68 5.00 -0.21 4.63
N VAL A 69 5.45 0.64 5.56
CA VAL A 69 6.69 1.41 5.37
C VAL A 69 7.92 0.55 5.57
N LEU A 70 8.03 -0.15 6.71
CA LEU A 70 9.19 -0.97 7.03
C LEU A 70 9.38 -2.13 6.03
N PRO A 71 8.33 -2.89 5.64
CA PRO A 71 8.48 -3.93 4.62
C PRO A 71 8.94 -3.39 3.27
N ALA A 72 8.44 -2.21 2.84
CA ALA A 72 8.86 -1.59 1.59
C ALA A 72 10.31 -1.09 1.61
N ILE A 73 10.81 -0.68 2.78
CA ILE A 73 12.23 -0.34 2.97
C ILE A 73 13.08 -1.60 3.00
N ASP A 74 12.66 -2.62 3.74
CA ASP A 74 13.38 -3.90 3.86
C ASP A 74 13.55 -4.55 2.48
N ALA A 75 12.49 -4.60 1.67
CA ALA A 75 12.56 -5.13 0.30
C ALA A 75 13.55 -4.36 -0.62
N LYS A 76 13.81 -3.08 -0.35
CA LYS A 76 14.81 -2.29 -1.09
C LYS A 76 16.23 -2.55 -0.61
N LEU A 77 16.40 -2.84 0.67
CA LEU A 77 17.71 -3.09 1.29
C LEU A 77 18.14 -4.56 1.13
N ASN A 78 17.18 -5.46 1.17
CA ASN A 78 17.32 -6.90 1.00
C ASN A 78 16.48 -7.32 -0.22
N PRO A 79 16.91 -6.97 -1.45
CA PRO A 79 16.23 -7.49 -2.62
C PRO A 79 16.22 -9.02 -2.54
N PRO A 80 15.08 -9.68 -2.83
CA PRO A 80 15.05 -11.13 -2.87
C PRO A 80 16.16 -11.60 -3.81
N PRO A 81 16.83 -12.74 -3.50
CA PRO A 81 17.82 -13.29 -4.40
C PRO A 81 17.19 -13.37 -5.79
N GLU A 82 17.90 -12.87 -6.80
CA GLU A 82 17.48 -13.02 -8.19
C GLU A 82 17.08 -14.48 -8.41
N PRO A 83 15.96 -14.77 -9.09
CA PRO A 83 15.63 -16.14 -9.42
C PRO A 83 16.84 -16.69 -10.19
N VAL A 84 17.58 -17.59 -9.53
CA VAL A 84 18.53 -18.45 -10.21
C VAL A 84 17.66 -19.19 -11.21
N ALA A 85 17.79 -18.80 -12.48
CA ALA A 85 17.24 -19.56 -13.57
C ALA A 85 17.81 -20.98 -13.41
N GLU A 86 16.96 -21.91 -12.99
CA GLU A 86 17.21 -23.32 -13.19
C GLU A 86 17.31 -23.51 -14.70
N ALA A 87 18.53 -23.45 -15.20
CA ALA A 87 18.91 -24.04 -16.46
C ALA A 87 18.87 -25.56 -16.26
N ASP A 88 17.68 -26.13 -16.40
CA ASP A 88 17.44 -27.53 -16.71
C ASP A 88 16.33 -27.48 -17.78
N GLY A 89 16.60 -27.69 -19.07
CA GLY A 89 17.48 -28.71 -19.60
C GLY A 89 16.71 -29.73 -20.45
N GLU A 90 15.58 -29.41 -21.07
CA GLU A 90 14.96 -30.26 -22.09
C GLU A 90 14.48 -29.43 -23.28
N ALA A 91 15.34 -29.34 -24.29
CA ALA A 91 14.96 -29.15 -25.68
C ALA A 91 15.16 -30.48 -26.40
N GLU A 92 14.11 -30.96 -27.06
CA GLU A 92 14.08 -31.54 -28.42
C GLU A 92 13.01 -32.64 -28.52
N GLY A 93 12.03 -32.42 -29.40
CA GLY A 93 10.96 -33.39 -29.68
C GLY A 93 9.82 -32.85 -30.53
N GLU A 94 10.19 -32.21 -31.65
CA GLU A 94 9.36 -31.77 -32.77
C GLU A 94 8.35 -32.84 -33.24
N VAL A 95 7.06 -32.48 -33.38
CA VAL A 95 6.15 -33.06 -34.38
C VAL A 95 5.29 -31.93 -34.94
N GLU A 96 5.65 -31.50 -36.15
CA GLU A 96 4.83 -30.65 -37.02
C GLU A 96 3.68 -31.43 -37.67
N GLU A 97 2.67 -30.65 -38.04
CA GLU A 97 1.64 -30.86 -39.06
C GLU A 97 0.42 -31.75 -38.79
N GLY A 98 -0.74 -31.08 -38.80
CA GLY A 98 -1.85 -31.52 -39.65
C GLY A 98 -3.23 -31.41 -39.02
N ALA A 99 -3.89 -30.26 -39.19
CA ALA A 99 -5.20 -30.15 -39.85
C ALA A 99 -5.95 -28.89 -39.40
N GLU A 100 -6.00 -27.94 -40.33
CA GLU A 100 -6.94 -26.82 -40.42
C GLU A 100 -8.41 -27.27 -40.21
N ALA A 101 -9.19 -26.44 -39.51
CA ALA A 101 -10.61 -26.20 -39.82
C ALA A 101 -11.13 -25.00 -39.01
N ASP A 102 -10.95 -23.82 -39.57
CA ASP A 102 -11.88 -22.69 -39.44
C ASP A 102 -12.49 -22.53 -40.85
N PRO A 103 -13.81 -22.74 -41.02
CA PRO A 103 -14.62 -21.61 -41.48
C PRO A 103 -16.11 -21.66 -41.03
N GLU A 104 -16.82 -20.55 -41.33
CA GLU A 104 -18.27 -20.29 -41.27
C GLU A 104 -18.77 -19.73 -39.92
N GLU A 105 -18.76 -18.41 -39.69
CA GLU A 105 -19.45 -17.35 -40.47
C GLU A 105 -20.85 -17.77 -40.95
N VAL A 106 -21.78 -17.93 -40.02
CA VAL A 106 -23.23 -17.89 -40.31
C VAL A 106 -23.77 -16.53 -39.86
N ALA A 107 -23.63 -15.55 -40.74
CA ALA A 107 -24.38 -14.30 -40.71
C ALA A 107 -24.61 -13.82 -42.15
N GLU A 108 -25.70 -14.26 -42.80
CA GLU A 108 -26.56 -13.35 -43.57
C GLU A 108 -27.83 -14.03 -44.11
N ALA A 109 -28.88 -13.20 -44.21
CA ALA A 109 -29.98 -13.25 -45.18
C ALA A 109 -31.08 -14.32 -45.01
N ALA A 110 -32.19 -13.89 -44.42
CA ALA A 110 -33.52 -14.21 -44.94
C ALA A 110 -34.48 -13.03 -44.63
N GLU A 111 -34.40 -12.00 -45.47
CA GLU A 111 -35.53 -11.14 -45.82
C GLU A 111 -36.34 -11.82 -46.95
N GLU A 112 -37.62 -11.43 -47.04
CA GLU A 112 -38.67 -11.76 -48.04
C GLU A 112 -39.33 -13.15 -47.85
N GLU A 113 -40.65 -13.29 -47.68
CA GLU A 113 -41.80 -12.58 -48.28
C GLU A 113 -42.96 -12.31 -47.29
#